data_AF-A0AAT9RUN3-F1
#
_entry.id   AF-A0AAT9RUN3-F1
#
_cell.length_a   1.000
_cell.length_b   1.000
_cell.length_c   1.000
_cell.angle_alpha   90.00
_cell.angle_beta   90.00
_cell.angle_gamma   90.00
#
_symmetry.space_group_name_H-M   'P 1'
#
loop_
_entity.id
_entity.type
_entity.pdbx_description
1 polymer ?
#
loop_
_entity_poly.entity_id
_entity_poly.type
_entity_poly.pdbx_seq_one_letter_code
_entity_poly.pdbx_strand_id
1 'polypeptide(L)'
;MSRKLPLSEGEVARTACARGLLRTGVVEKTGEVLSAAALTQRVDWAAEPVSGMAAELLAGHWNATDVDVLASGEDVGGRKLPSNAWMALRRLGWTAAPADGVRVNDRIVRMAQEQAGRALRSAHWRAELTSAVLRTWPCDPGRRTPEEWERVREAVPGGRHLPSSVIRSRTRQITAFAGKNGRLPTGVFELEAPPRTARMLLLSACDGQQATIERGEEDPQRALLRLKLPTRPDPRSYRDRTWVACPVTLLPTVPPGAVLHLPTLRITGSTVRADLAYTHAVPGSRRTGHIVALGVDWGLNTLLSAGAARLHDDGSITALGTGAQFRAAPRPGRMRLAGRRRPRRLQRITARGLAHQARTVTDRATGQMMIRTVVDTLETQAVITPTAQTSRADRSKTGPTRRKPTRPAPRRRRAPSPTGPTSLAGKRPEGHAPTDRRTLPRAAHRNQGVTTISTPTTSRHRPRGAALGAGFHLHAHAPPPQWAQPMPDALSGMG
;
A
#
# COMPACT_ATOMS: atom_id res chain seq x y z
N MET A 1 15.82 12.79 4.68
CA MET A 1 16.20 12.40 6.06
C MET A 1 15.02 11.68 6.69
N SER A 2 15.18 10.43 7.12
CA SER A 2 14.13 9.74 7.89
C SER A 2 14.10 10.37 9.27
N ARG A 3 13.09 11.20 9.55
CA ARG A 3 12.83 11.69 10.91
C ARG A 3 12.35 10.48 11.70
N LYS A 4 13.28 9.76 12.34
CA LYS A 4 12.93 8.68 13.25
C LYS A 4 12.20 9.30 14.44
N LEU A 5 11.03 8.75 14.75
CA LEU A 5 10.30 9.10 15.95
C LEU A 5 11.12 8.63 17.16
N PRO A 6 11.49 9.52 18.09
CA PRO A 6 12.07 9.10 19.37
C PRO A 6 11.01 8.32 20.15
N LEU A 7 11.39 7.15 20.65
CA LEU A 7 10.53 6.31 21.49
C LEU A 7 11.20 6.17 22.85
N SER A 8 10.41 6.36 23.90
CA SER A 8 10.79 6.11 25.29
C SER A 8 10.64 4.62 25.61
N GLU A 9 11.19 4.19 26.76
CA GLU A 9 11.04 2.82 27.21
C GLU A 9 9.55 2.44 27.37
N GLY A 10 9.16 1.31 26.77
CA GLY A 10 7.78 0.85 26.78
C GLY A 10 6.85 1.55 25.78
N GLU A 11 7.34 2.47 24.93
CA GLU A 11 6.56 3.04 23.84
C GLU A 11 6.70 2.25 22.53
N VAL A 12 5.68 2.32 21.68
CA VAL A 12 5.69 1.78 20.32
C VAL A 12 5.26 2.86 19.32
N ALA A 13 5.83 2.82 18.12
CA ALA A 13 5.41 3.68 17.04
C ALA A 13 4.05 3.23 16.48
N ARG A 14 3.09 4.14 16.40
CA ARG A 14 1.83 3.92 15.67
C ARG A 14 1.70 4.91 14.53
N THR A 15 1.27 4.41 13.39
CA THR A 15 0.91 5.24 12.24
C THR A 15 -0.61 5.36 12.16
N ALA A 16 -1.09 6.59 12.06
CA ALA A 16 -2.48 6.93 11.87
C ALA A 16 -2.61 7.89 10.68
N CYS A 17 -3.85 8.16 10.25
CA CYS A 17 -4.13 9.08 9.15
C CYS A 17 -5.15 10.12 9.59
N ALA A 18 -4.84 11.39 9.35
CA ALA A 18 -5.76 12.50 9.48
C ALA A 18 -6.15 13.01 8.09
N ARG A 19 -7.37 13.52 7.95
CA ARG A 19 -7.83 14.15 6.71
C ARG A 19 -7.68 15.66 6.84
N GLY A 20 -6.86 16.23 5.97
CA GLY A 20 -6.72 17.68 5.77
C GLY A 20 -7.45 18.14 4.51
N LEU A 21 -7.64 19.45 4.42
CA LEU A 21 -8.21 20.13 3.26
C LEU A 21 -7.24 21.21 2.81
N LEU A 22 -6.87 21.22 1.52
CA LEU A 22 -6.10 22.31 0.94
C LEU A 22 -7.08 23.35 0.40
N ARG A 23 -7.12 24.52 1.04
CA ARG A 23 -8.05 25.61 0.70
C ARG A 23 -7.44 26.65 -0.25
N THR A 24 -6.12 26.75 -0.27
CA THR A 24 -5.36 27.73 -1.05
C THR A 24 -3.91 27.26 -1.15
N GLY A 25 -3.11 27.93 -1.99
CA GLY A 25 -1.67 27.79 -2.02
C GLY A 25 -1.02 29.05 -2.57
N VAL A 26 0.26 29.26 -2.28
CA VAL A 26 1.03 30.41 -2.79
C VAL A 26 2.10 29.90 -3.74
N VAL A 27 2.15 30.46 -4.95
CA VAL A 27 3.22 30.16 -5.91
C VAL A 27 4.52 30.79 -5.39
N GLU A 28 5.49 29.97 -4.99
CA GLU A 28 6.67 30.46 -4.26
C GLU A 28 7.51 31.47 -5.06
N LYS A 29 7.56 31.31 -6.38
CA LYS A 29 8.36 32.18 -7.26
C LYS A 29 7.75 33.58 -7.40
N THR A 30 6.43 33.70 -7.39
CA THR A 30 5.72 34.95 -7.74
C THR A 30 4.97 35.56 -6.56
N GLY A 31 4.75 34.81 -5.48
CA GLY A 31 3.86 35.20 -4.39
C GLY A 31 2.37 35.14 -4.75
N GLU A 32 2.02 34.70 -5.96
CA GLU A 32 0.63 34.61 -6.42
C GLU A 32 -0.17 33.65 -5.54
N VAL A 33 -1.28 34.12 -4.98
CA VAL A 33 -2.20 33.30 -4.19
C VAL A 33 -3.16 32.58 -5.12
N LEU A 34 -3.12 31.25 -5.10
CA LEU A 34 -4.05 30.39 -5.80
C LEU A 34 -5.35 30.24 -5.01
N SER A 35 -6.47 30.51 -5.68
CA SER A 35 -7.80 30.16 -5.17
C SER A 35 -7.93 28.63 -5.01
N ALA A 36 -8.90 28.20 -4.21
CA ALA A 36 -9.21 26.76 -4.06
C ALA A 36 -9.45 26.09 -5.41
N ALA A 37 -10.17 26.76 -6.33
CA ALA A 37 -10.46 26.24 -7.67
C ALA A 37 -9.19 26.11 -8.52
N ALA A 38 -8.32 27.13 -8.53
CA ALA A 38 -7.06 27.10 -9.26
C ALA A 38 -6.11 26.01 -8.72
N LEU A 39 -6.06 25.83 -7.40
CA LEU A 39 -5.30 24.75 -6.78
C LEU A 39 -5.85 23.38 -7.16
N THR A 40 -7.17 23.18 -7.07
CA THR A 40 -7.84 21.94 -7.49
C THR A 40 -7.51 21.62 -8.94
N GLN A 41 -7.58 22.60 -9.83
CA GLN A 41 -7.27 22.44 -11.25
C GLN A 41 -5.80 22.01 -11.46
N ARG A 42 -4.83 22.66 -10.80
CA ARG A 42 -3.41 22.29 -10.93
C ARG A 42 -3.10 20.90 -10.36
N VAL A 43 -3.78 20.50 -9.29
CA VAL A 43 -3.68 19.14 -8.73
C VAL A 43 -4.29 18.13 -9.70
N ASP A 44 -5.39 18.46 -10.36
CA ASP A 44 -6.03 17.59 -11.35
C ASP A 44 -5.13 17.36 -12.57
N TRP A 45 -4.53 18.43 -13.10
CA TRP A 45 -3.55 18.34 -14.18
C TRP A 45 -2.34 17.47 -13.82
N ALA A 46 -1.95 17.43 -12.55
CA ALA A 46 -0.89 16.54 -12.08
C ALA A 46 -1.39 15.10 -11.89
N ALA A 47 -2.62 14.91 -11.45
CA ALA A 47 -3.21 13.60 -11.16
C ALA A 47 -3.57 12.84 -12.43
N GLU A 48 -3.97 13.55 -13.49
CA GLU A 48 -4.37 12.94 -14.76
C GLU A 48 -3.30 12.03 -15.39
N PRO A 49 -2.05 12.50 -15.63
CA PRO A 49 -1.01 11.62 -16.16
C PRO A 49 -0.65 10.49 -15.19
N VAL A 50 -0.80 10.68 -13.88
CA VAL A 50 -0.59 9.60 -12.89
C VAL A 50 -1.63 8.50 -13.07
N SER A 51 -2.92 8.86 -13.15
CA SER A 51 -3.99 7.88 -13.34
C SER A 51 -3.92 7.20 -14.70
N GLY A 52 -3.60 7.93 -15.77
CA GLY A 52 -3.46 7.36 -17.12
C GLY A 52 -2.36 6.30 -17.16
N MET A 53 -1.14 6.65 -16.75
CA MET A 53 0.00 5.72 -16.69
C MET A 53 -0.28 4.52 -15.78
N ALA A 54 -0.94 4.73 -14.64
CA ALA A 54 -1.28 3.64 -13.73
C ALA A 54 -2.32 2.70 -14.33
N ALA A 55 -3.29 3.23 -15.10
CA ALA A 55 -4.32 2.44 -15.76
C ALA A 55 -3.73 1.56 -16.86
N GLU A 56 -2.82 2.11 -17.67
CA GLU A 56 -2.10 1.38 -18.72
C GLU A 56 -1.24 0.26 -18.12
N LEU A 57 -0.45 0.56 -17.09
CA LEU A 57 0.33 -0.46 -16.37
C LEU A 57 -0.56 -1.56 -15.79
N LEU A 58 -1.69 -1.19 -15.19
CA LEU A 58 -2.63 -2.17 -14.65
C LEU A 58 -3.22 -3.02 -15.76
N ALA A 59 -3.69 -2.43 -16.85
CA ALA A 59 -4.26 -3.17 -17.96
C ALA A 59 -3.26 -4.15 -18.59
N GLY A 60 -2.00 -3.74 -18.77
CA GLY A 60 -0.95 -4.58 -19.33
C GLY A 60 -0.55 -5.77 -18.44
N HIS A 61 -0.63 -5.60 -17.12
CA HIS A 61 -0.17 -6.60 -16.14
C HIS A 61 -1.29 -7.24 -15.31
N TRP A 62 -2.56 -7.06 -15.70
CA TRP A 62 -3.72 -7.67 -15.05
C TRP A 62 -3.93 -9.12 -15.53
N ASN A 63 -2.96 -9.98 -15.23
CA ASN A 63 -3.00 -11.40 -15.56
C ASN A 63 -2.33 -12.23 -14.45
N ALA A 64 -2.58 -13.55 -14.47
CA ALA A 64 -2.08 -14.46 -13.44
C ALA A 64 -0.55 -14.50 -13.40
N THR A 65 0.08 -14.64 -14.57
CA THR A 65 1.53 -14.77 -14.71
C THR A 65 2.26 -13.59 -14.07
N ASP A 66 1.89 -12.37 -14.41
CA ASP A 66 2.54 -11.17 -13.89
C ASP A 66 2.28 -10.99 -12.39
N VAL A 67 1.03 -11.20 -11.95
CA VAL A 67 0.71 -11.11 -10.52
C VAL A 67 1.48 -12.13 -9.70
N ASP A 68 1.69 -13.34 -10.21
CA ASP A 68 2.48 -14.38 -9.54
C ASP A 68 3.97 -14.05 -9.51
N VAL A 69 4.53 -13.50 -10.60
CA VAL A 69 5.91 -12.97 -10.60
C VAL A 69 6.07 -11.90 -9.53
N LEU A 70 5.14 -10.94 -9.44
CA LEU A 70 5.19 -9.88 -8.43
C LEU A 70 5.00 -10.41 -7.00
N ALA A 71 4.17 -11.45 -6.83
CA ALA A 71 3.88 -12.08 -5.54
C ALA A 71 5.00 -12.99 -5.04
N SER A 72 5.78 -13.59 -5.95
CA SER A 72 6.98 -14.38 -5.60
C SER A 72 7.96 -13.59 -4.74
N GLY A 73 7.96 -12.25 -4.92
CA GLY A 73 8.83 -11.36 -4.20
C GLY A 73 10.27 -11.40 -4.69
N GLU A 74 10.56 -12.02 -5.83
CA GLU A 74 11.88 -12.10 -6.46
C GLU A 74 11.81 -11.71 -7.95
N ASP A 75 12.93 -11.22 -8.50
CA ASP A 75 13.07 -11.05 -9.95
C ASP A 75 13.52 -12.35 -10.63
N VAL A 76 13.61 -12.34 -11.97
CA VAL A 76 14.06 -13.50 -12.75
C VAL A 76 15.46 -14.02 -12.38
N GLY A 77 16.26 -13.21 -11.69
CA GLY A 77 17.59 -13.59 -11.18
C GLY A 77 17.58 -14.00 -9.70
N GLY A 78 16.42 -14.24 -9.09
CA GLY A 78 16.28 -14.63 -7.68
C GLY A 78 16.54 -13.49 -6.70
N ARG A 79 16.63 -12.23 -7.15
CA ARG A 79 16.86 -11.10 -6.24
C ARG A 79 15.54 -10.61 -5.68
N LYS A 80 15.48 -10.53 -4.36
CA LYS A 80 14.32 -9.99 -3.62
C LYS A 80 13.83 -8.65 -4.17
N LEU A 81 12.55 -8.53 -4.47
CA LEU A 81 11.90 -7.31 -4.90
C LEU A 81 11.85 -6.28 -3.75
N PRO A 82 12.06 -4.98 -4.04
CA PRO A 82 11.94 -3.93 -3.04
C PRO A 82 10.53 -3.81 -2.45
N SER A 83 10.43 -3.30 -1.22
CA SER A 83 9.14 -3.05 -0.57
C SER A 83 8.34 -1.94 -1.24
N ASN A 84 8.99 -0.90 -1.79
CA ASN A 84 8.33 0.12 -2.60
C ASN A 84 7.86 -0.50 -3.92
N ALA A 85 6.57 -0.36 -4.23
CA ALA A 85 5.98 -1.00 -5.39
C ALA A 85 6.57 -0.44 -6.69
N TRP A 86 6.80 0.87 -6.78
CA TRP A 86 7.41 1.47 -7.98
C TRP A 86 8.81 0.92 -8.29
N MET A 87 9.60 0.64 -7.25
CA MET A 87 10.94 0.07 -7.43
C MET A 87 10.87 -1.40 -7.85
N ALA A 88 9.91 -2.15 -7.32
CA ALA A 88 9.68 -3.53 -7.74
C ALA A 88 9.26 -3.60 -9.20
N LEU A 89 8.33 -2.74 -9.65
CA LEU A 89 7.93 -2.71 -11.06
C LEU A 89 9.13 -2.42 -11.97
N ARG A 90 9.97 -1.43 -11.61
CA ARG A 90 11.20 -1.15 -12.38
C ARG A 90 12.18 -2.31 -12.40
N ARG A 91 12.32 -3.05 -11.29
CA ARG A 91 13.19 -4.23 -11.24
C ARG A 91 12.70 -5.36 -12.14
N LEU A 92 11.38 -5.46 -12.32
CA LEU A 92 10.74 -6.39 -13.26
C LEU A 92 10.73 -5.87 -14.71
N GLY A 93 11.27 -4.68 -14.98
CA GLY A 93 11.24 -4.06 -16.30
C GLY A 93 9.89 -3.45 -16.69
N TRP A 94 8.94 -3.36 -15.75
CA TRP A 94 7.60 -2.80 -16.02
C TRP A 94 7.64 -1.28 -15.88
N THR A 95 7.67 -0.61 -17.03
CA THR A 95 7.81 0.85 -17.14
C THR A 95 6.49 1.52 -17.49
N ALA A 96 6.33 2.76 -17.04
CA ALA A 96 5.26 3.65 -17.49
C ALA A 96 5.85 4.82 -18.26
N ALA A 97 5.13 5.27 -19.29
CA ALA A 97 5.44 6.47 -20.05
C ALA A 97 4.20 7.38 -20.08
N PRO A 98 4.37 8.71 -19.98
CA PRO A 98 3.25 9.62 -20.18
C PRO A 98 2.77 9.56 -21.65
N ALA A 99 1.55 10.03 -21.89
CA ALA A 99 1.04 10.23 -23.25
C ALA A 99 1.94 11.15 -24.09
N ASP A 100 1.88 10.98 -25.42
CA ASP A 100 2.68 11.75 -26.36
C ASP A 100 2.52 13.27 -26.17
N GLY A 101 3.64 13.98 -26.23
CA GLY A 101 3.69 15.43 -26.02
C GLY A 101 3.61 15.88 -24.55
N VAL A 102 3.34 14.98 -23.59
CA VAL A 102 3.30 15.30 -22.16
C VAL A 102 4.65 15.00 -21.50
N ARG A 103 5.27 16.04 -20.93
CA ARG A 103 6.52 15.96 -20.16
C ARG A 103 6.26 15.90 -18.67
N VAL A 104 6.49 14.73 -18.08
CA VAL A 104 6.48 14.55 -16.62
C VAL A 104 7.89 14.36 -16.06
N ASN A 105 8.07 14.64 -14.78
CA ASN A 105 9.29 14.25 -14.08
C ASN A 105 9.18 12.80 -13.57
N ASP A 106 10.32 12.19 -13.28
CA ASP A 106 10.40 10.80 -12.80
C ASP A 106 9.51 10.55 -11.58
N ARG A 107 9.26 11.56 -10.74
CA ARG A 107 8.46 11.43 -9.51
C ARG A 107 6.99 11.22 -9.79
N ILE A 108 6.46 11.84 -10.86
CA ILE A 108 5.10 11.57 -11.35
C ILE A 108 4.98 10.14 -11.89
N VAL A 109 6.01 9.65 -12.60
CA VAL A 109 6.07 8.24 -13.04
C VAL A 109 6.11 7.29 -11.85
N ARG A 110 6.88 7.61 -10.79
CA ARG A 110 6.91 6.81 -9.55
C ARG A 110 5.54 6.73 -8.88
N MET A 111 4.77 7.82 -8.84
CA MET A 111 3.40 7.79 -8.28
C MET A 111 2.52 6.81 -9.05
N ALA A 112 2.56 6.82 -10.39
CA ALA A 112 1.79 5.91 -11.22
C ALA A 112 2.19 4.44 -11.00
N GLN A 113 3.50 4.16 -11.00
CA GLN A 113 4.04 2.83 -10.74
C GLN A 113 3.72 2.36 -9.31
N GLU A 114 3.77 3.24 -8.32
CA GLU A 114 3.40 2.90 -6.94
C GLU A 114 1.92 2.57 -6.82
N GLN A 115 1.04 3.32 -7.50
CA GLN A 115 -0.39 3.07 -7.54
C GLN A 115 -0.71 1.72 -8.19
N ALA A 116 -0.19 1.48 -9.40
CA ALA A 116 -0.40 0.24 -10.13
C ALA A 116 0.19 -0.96 -9.37
N GLY A 117 1.43 -0.87 -8.91
CA GLY A 117 2.11 -1.97 -8.24
C GLY A 117 1.45 -2.37 -6.92
N ARG A 118 0.88 -1.43 -6.15
CA ARG A 118 0.08 -1.76 -4.96
C ARG A 118 -1.21 -2.50 -5.31
N ALA A 119 -1.89 -2.06 -6.37
CA ALA A 119 -3.10 -2.72 -6.85
C ALA A 119 -2.80 -4.15 -7.35
N LEU A 120 -1.72 -4.35 -8.10
CA LEU A 120 -1.27 -5.68 -8.55
C LEU A 120 -0.88 -6.59 -7.37
N ARG A 121 -0.12 -6.09 -6.38
CA ARG A 121 0.19 -6.88 -5.17
C ARG A 121 -1.05 -7.30 -4.40
N SER A 122 -2.08 -6.45 -4.35
CA SER A 122 -3.36 -6.82 -3.73
C SER A 122 -4.16 -7.85 -4.54
N ALA A 123 -3.87 -8.00 -5.84
CA ALA A 123 -4.56 -8.92 -6.73
C ALA A 123 -4.24 -10.37 -6.42
N HIS A 124 -3.01 -10.68 -6.02
CA HIS A 124 -2.61 -12.05 -5.68
C HIS A 124 -3.49 -12.68 -4.59
N TRP A 125 -3.77 -11.93 -3.51
CA TRP A 125 -4.69 -12.41 -2.47
C TRP A 125 -6.11 -12.64 -3.01
N ARG A 126 -6.59 -11.80 -3.93
CA ARG A 126 -7.90 -12.00 -4.57
C ARG A 126 -7.88 -13.20 -5.52
N ALA A 127 -6.77 -13.47 -6.20
CA ALA A 127 -6.58 -14.63 -7.06
C ALA A 127 -6.64 -15.92 -6.24
N GLU A 128 -5.88 -15.99 -5.15
CA GLU A 128 -5.89 -17.13 -4.21
C GLU A 128 -7.28 -17.38 -3.62
N LEU A 129 -7.96 -16.32 -3.17
CA LEU A 129 -9.32 -16.43 -2.66
C LEU A 129 -10.30 -16.95 -3.73
N THR A 130 -10.22 -16.43 -4.94
CA THR A 130 -11.10 -16.82 -6.05
C THR A 130 -10.85 -18.27 -6.43
N SER A 131 -9.58 -18.65 -6.58
CA SER A 131 -9.16 -20.01 -6.91
C SER A 131 -9.62 -21.02 -5.85
N ALA A 132 -9.46 -20.71 -4.56
CA ALA A 132 -9.95 -21.56 -3.48
C ALA A 132 -11.47 -21.73 -3.49
N VAL A 133 -12.22 -20.64 -3.74
CA VAL A 133 -13.69 -20.69 -3.83
C VAL A 133 -14.15 -21.52 -5.03
N LEU A 134 -13.46 -21.44 -6.17
CA LEU A 134 -13.74 -22.23 -7.37
C LEU A 134 -13.43 -23.72 -7.16
N ARG A 135 -12.27 -24.05 -6.56
CA ARG A 135 -11.90 -25.44 -6.22
C ARG A 135 -12.87 -26.09 -5.22
N THR A 136 -13.53 -25.28 -4.41
CA THR A 136 -14.48 -25.72 -3.37
C THR A 136 -15.89 -25.20 -3.67
N TRP A 137 -16.23 -25.15 -4.96
CA TRP A 137 -17.54 -24.70 -5.40
C TRP A 137 -18.63 -25.61 -4.82
N PRO A 138 -19.63 -25.06 -4.11
CA PRO A 138 -20.66 -25.85 -3.44
C PRO A 138 -21.74 -26.29 -4.43
N CYS A 139 -22.52 -27.29 -4.06
CA CYS A 139 -23.70 -27.69 -4.83
C CYS A 139 -24.75 -26.57 -4.88
N ASP A 140 -24.97 -25.88 -3.76
CA ASP A 140 -25.81 -24.67 -3.67
C ASP A 140 -24.98 -23.46 -3.21
N PRO A 141 -24.64 -22.51 -4.11
CA PRO A 141 -23.88 -21.31 -3.74
C PRO A 141 -24.63 -20.36 -2.81
N GLY A 142 -25.95 -20.47 -2.69
CA GLY A 142 -26.78 -19.74 -1.73
C GLY A 142 -26.70 -20.31 -0.32
N ARG A 143 -26.41 -21.61 -0.17
CA ARG A 143 -26.47 -22.33 1.11
C ARG A 143 -25.27 -23.28 1.29
N ARG A 144 -24.13 -22.72 1.69
CA ARG A 144 -22.97 -23.53 2.08
C ARG A 144 -23.17 -24.27 3.40
N THR A 145 -22.86 -25.56 3.43
CA THR A 145 -22.81 -26.38 4.67
C THR A 145 -21.62 -25.99 5.55
N PRO A 146 -21.63 -26.31 6.86
CA PRO A 146 -20.49 -26.06 7.74
C PRO A 146 -19.15 -26.64 7.24
N GLU A 147 -19.20 -27.80 6.60
CA GLU A 147 -18.03 -28.51 6.04
C GLU A 147 -17.52 -27.79 4.79
N GLU A 148 -18.41 -27.32 3.92
CA GLU A 148 -18.05 -26.48 2.76
C GLU A 148 -17.42 -25.16 3.20
N TRP A 149 -17.87 -24.58 4.30
CA TRP A 149 -17.24 -23.39 4.88
C TRP A 149 -15.81 -23.65 5.32
N GLU A 150 -15.52 -24.81 5.89
CA GLU A 150 -14.17 -25.15 6.33
C GLU A 150 -13.26 -25.48 5.15
N ARG A 151 -13.75 -26.26 4.18
CA ARG A 151 -13.00 -26.57 2.94
C ARG A 151 -12.48 -25.31 2.24
N VAL A 152 -13.30 -24.26 2.11
CA VAL A 152 -12.85 -22.99 1.52
C VAL A 152 -11.72 -22.36 2.34
N ARG A 153 -11.83 -22.37 3.67
CA ARG A 153 -10.84 -21.75 4.56
C ARG A 153 -9.51 -22.49 4.55
N GLU A 154 -9.55 -23.81 4.44
CA GLU A 154 -8.36 -24.65 4.29
C GLU A 154 -7.71 -24.45 2.93
N ALA A 155 -8.50 -24.25 1.87
CA ALA A 155 -8.01 -24.05 0.51
C ALA A 155 -7.37 -22.66 0.26
N VAL A 156 -7.59 -21.67 1.13
CA VAL A 156 -6.96 -20.34 1.04
C VAL A 156 -5.70 -20.30 1.92
N PRO A 157 -4.54 -19.87 1.41
CA PRO A 157 -3.35 -19.65 2.25
C PRO A 157 -3.63 -18.68 3.41
N GLY A 158 -3.45 -19.14 4.65
CA GLY A 158 -3.80 -18.36 5.86
C GLY A 158 -5.32 -18.18 6.09
N GLY A 159 -6.16 -18.92 5.36
CA GLY A 159 -7.61 -18.75 5.27
C GLY A 159 -8.42 -19.25 6.46
N ARG A 160 -7.80 -19.96 7.41
CA ARG A 160 -8.44 -20.48 8.65
C ARG A 160 -9.30 -19.45 9.38
N HIS A 161 -9.00 -18.15 9.21
CA HIS A 161 -9.69 -17.06 9.91
C HIS A 161 -10.36 -16.06 8.97
N LEU A 162 -10.57 -16.46 7.72
CA LEU A 162 -11.22 -15.63 6.74
C LEU A 162 -12.68 -15.36 7.14
N PRO A 163 -13.13 -14.10 7.17
CA PRO A 163 -14.51 -13.78 7.50
C PRO A 163 -15.48 -14.40 6.49
N SER A 164 -16.58 -14.99 6.97
CA SER A 164 -17.59 -15.56 6.08
C SER A 164 -18.19 -14.55 5.10
N SER A 165 -18.21 -13.25 5.44
CA SER A 165 -18.64 -12.18 4.53
C SER A 165 -17.77 -12.06 3.29
N VAL A 166 -16.46 -12.30 3.41
CA VAL A 166 -15.51 -12.23 2.29
C VAL A 166 -15.75 -13.37 1.31
N ILE A 167 -15.83 -14.61 1.81
CA ILE A 167 -16.15 -15.81 1.00
C ILE A 167 -17.53 -15.67 0.36
N ARG A 168 -18.54 -15.19 1.11
CA ARG A 168 -19.89 -14.98 0.59
C ARG A 168 -19.91 -13.95 -0.53
N SER A 169 -19.22 -12.82 -0.34
CA SER A 169 -19.10 -11.79 -1.38
C SER A 169 -18.46 -12.37 -2.65
N ARG A 170 -17.38 -13.16 -2.50
CA ARG A 170 -16.70 -13.79 -3.63
C ARG A 170 -17.59 -14.82 -4.34
N THR A 171 -18.29 -15.66 -3.57
CA THR A 171 -19.23 -16.64 -4.10
C THR A 171 -20.32 -15.94 -4.92
N ARG A 172 -20.91 -14.85 -4.41
CA ARG A 172 -21.92 -14.05 -5.14
C ARG A 172 -21.41 -13.48 -6.46
N GLN A 173 -20.17 -12.96 -6.49
CA GLN A 173 -19.57 -12.45 -7.71
C GLN A 173 -19.42 -13.55 -8.76
N ILE A 174 -18.95 -14.73 -8.35
CA ILE A 174 -18.82 -15.88 -9.25
C ILE A 174 -20.19 -16.37 -9.73
N THR A 175 -21.20 -16.41 -8.85
CA THR A 175 -22.58 -16.76 -9.24
C THR A 175 -23.14 -15.77 -10.27
N ALA A 176 -22.92 -14.46 -10.07
CA ALA A 176 -23.35 -13.45 -11.03
C ALA A 176 -22.64 -13.60 -12.38
N PHE A 177 -21.34 -13.90 -12.38
CA PHE A 177 -20.59 -14.21 -13.60
C PHE A 177 -21.16 -15.45 -14.29
N ALA A 178 -21.40 -16.53 -13.54
CA ALA A 178 -21.93 -17.77 -14.09
C ALA A 178 -23.33 -17.60 -14.69
N GLY A 179 -24.20 -16.84 -14.03
CA GLY A 179 -25.53 -16.51 -14.56
C GLY A 179 -25.47 -15.73 -15.88
N LYS A 180 -24.46 -14.86 -16.07
CA LYS A 180 -24.28 -14.10 -17.31
C LYS A 180 -23.61 -14.90 -18.43
N ASN A 181 -22.67 -15.79 -18.10
CA ASN A 181 -21.79 -16.44 -19.08
C ASN A 181 -22.06 -17.94 -19.27
N GLY A 182 -22.98 -18.53 -18.51
CA GLY A 182 -23.28 -19.97 -18.56
C GLY A 182 -22.20 -20.90 -18.03
N ARG A 183 -21.11 -20.36 -17.46
CA ARG A 183 -19.99 -21.13 -16.89
C ARG A 183 -19.29 -20.40 -15.75
N LEU A 184 -18.54 -21.13 -14.94
CA LEU A 184 -17.67 -20.55 -13.93
C LEU A 184 -16.49 -19.80 -14.60
N PRO A 185 -15.97 -18.73 -13.97
CA PRO A 185 -14.75 -18.08 -14.42
C PRO A 185 -13.54 -18.98 -14.14
N THR A 186 -12.52 -18.87 -14.98
CA THR A 186 -11.21 -19.53 -14.82
C THR A 186 -10.41 -18.96 -13.64
N GLY A 187 -10.63 -17.69 -13.30
CA GLY A 187 -9.94 -17.04 -12.19
C GLY A 187 -10.36 -15.58 -12.00
N VAL A 188 -9.64 -14.86 -11.14
CA VAL A 188 -9.99 -13.47 -10.79
C VAL A 188 -9.85 -12.51 -11.97
N PHE A 189 -8.90 -12.75 -12.87
CA PHE A 189 -8.60 -11.86 -14.00
C PHE A 189 -9.66 -11.92 -15.10
N GLU A 190 -10.42 -13.01 -15.16
CA GLU A 190 -11.61 -13.12 -16.00
C GLU A 190 -12.86 -12.62 -15.28
N LEU A 191 -12.95 -12.89 -13.97
CA LEU A 191 -14.08 -12.50 -13.13
C LEU A 191 -14.17 -10.97 -12.94
N GLU A 192 -13.02 -10.29 -12.90
CA GLU A 192 -12.92 -8.85 -12.62
C GLU A 192 -12.12 -8.14 -13.72
N ALA A 193 -12.65 -7.01 -14.20
CA ALA A 193 -11.89 -6.08 -15.01
C ALA A 193 -10.70 -5.50 -14.20
N PRO A 194 -9.63 -5.01 -14.87
CA PRO A 194 -8.56 -4.29 -14.20
C PRO A 194 -9.12 -3.19 -13.29
N PRO A 195 -8.63 -3.05 -12.05
CA PRO A 195 -9.14 -2.06 -11.11
C PRO A 195 -9.05 -0.64 -11.67
N ARG A 196 -10.12 0.13 -11.54
CA ARG A 196 -10.12 1.55 -11.90
C ARG A 196 -9.11 2.31 -11.04
N THR A 197 -8.27 3.11 -11.68
CA THR A 197 -7.29 3.96 -11.01
C THR A 197 -7.94 5.25 -10.54
N ALA A 198 -7.78 5.57 -9.26
CA ALA A 198 -8.18 6.86 -8.73
C ALA A 198 -7.27 7.98 -9.28
N ARG A 199 -7.85 9.15 -9.57
CA ARG A 199 -7.10 10.40 -9.79
C ARG A 199 -6.58 10.90 -8.46
N MET A 200 -5.33 10.54 -8.12
CA MET A 200 -4.69 10.91 -6.86
C MET A 200 -3.18 11.08 -7.02
N LEU A 201 -2.57 11.84 -6.10
CA LEU A 201 -1.12 12.02 -6.01
C LEU A 201 -0.60 11.36 -4.74
N LEU A 202 0.07 10.22 -4.88
CA LEU A 202 0.73 9.49 -3.79
C LEU A 202 2.09 10.13 -3.48
N LEU A 203 2.10 11.28 -2.78
CA LEU A 203 3.34 12.04 -2.58
C LEU A 203 4.39 11.26 -1.77
N SER A 204 4.00 10.24 -0.99
CA SER A 204 4.94 9.35 -0.29
C SER A 204 5.80 8.49 -1.22
N ALA A 205 5.44 8.36 -2.51
CA ALA A 205 6.30 7.72 -3.52
C ALA A 205 7.43 8.64 -4.02
N CYS A 206 7.46 9.89 -3.55
CA CYS A 206 8.36 10.93 -4.02
C CYS A 206 9.35 11.38 -2.95
N ASP A 207 10.27 12.23 -3.37
CA ASP A 207 11.28 12.87 -2.52
C ASP A 207 11.11 14.39 -2.53
N GLY A 208 12.01 15.09 -1.83
CA GLY A 208 11.99 16.55 -1.69
C GLY A 208 12.13 17.32 -3.01
N GLN A 209 12.40 16.67 -4.14
CA GLN A 209 12.37 17.34 -5.46
C GLN A 209 10.95 17.54 -6.01
N GLN A 210 9.95 16.91 -5.39
CA GLN A 210 8.54 16.99 -5.80
C GLN A 210 7.63 17.51 -4.69
N ALA A 211 7.86 17.11 -3.43
CA ALA A 211 7.08 17.59 -2.30
C ALA A 211 7.85 17.53 -0.98
N THR A 212 7.57 18.47 -0.07
CA THR A 212 7.99 18.46 1.33
C THR A 212 6.82 18.85 2.23
N ILE A 213 6.84 18.39 3.48
CA ILE A 213 5.87 18.80 4.49
C ILE A 213 6.60 19.13 5.79
N GLU A 214 6.30 20.31 6.32
CA GLU A 214 6.91 20.82 7.55
C GLU A 214 5.82 21.29 8.48
N ARG A 215 5.98 21.05 9.78
CA ARG A 215 5.07 21.60 10.79
C ARG A 215 5.47 23.05 11.07
N GLY A 216 4.51 23.90 11.36
CA GLY A 216 4.78 25.27 11.82
C GLY A 216 5.57 25.23 13.13
N GLU A 217 6.56 26.11 13.24
CA GLU A 217 7.40 26.21 14.45
C GLU A 217 6.61 26.81 15.62
N GLU A 218 5.82 27.85 15.34
CA GLU A 218 5.03 28.59 16.34
C GLU A 218 3.71 27.89 16.68
N ASP A 219 3.03 27.33 15.68
CA ASP A 219 1.75 26.64 15.85
C ASP A 219 1.87 25.17 15.38
N PRO A 220 1.91 24.20 16.30
CA PRO A 220 2.00 22.80 15.95
C PRO A 220 0.75 22.29 15.24
N GLN A 221 -0.38 23.00 15.25
CA GLN A 221 -1.56 22.65 14.46
C GLN A 221 -1.48 23.13 13.01
N ARG A 222 -0.43 23.86 12.63
CA ARG A 222 -0.18 24.25 11.24
C ARG A 222 0.89 23.36 10.63
N ALA A 223 0.70 23.03 9.36
CA ALA A 223 1.75 22.46 8.53
C ALA A 223 1.78 23.17 7.18
N LEU A 224 2.95 23.23 6.56
CA LEU A 224 3.15 23.74 5.23
C LEU A 224 3.50 22.57 4.31
N LEU A 225 2.61 22.25 3.37
CA LEU A 225 2.87 21.31 2.29
C LEU A 225 3.39 22.08 1.09
N ARG A 226 4.67 21.89 0.74
CA ARG A 226 5.24 22.43 -0.49
C ARG A 226 5.19 21.35 -1.55
N LEU A 227 4.65 21.65 -2.72
CA LEU A 227 4.57 20.69 -3.82
C LEU A 227 4.79 21.35 -5.18
N LYS A 228 5.42 20.62 -6.09
CA LYS A 228 5.67 21.09 -7.46
C LYS A 228 4.50 20.74 -8.37
N LEU A 229 3.70 21.73 -8.75
CA LEU A 229 2.51 21.57 -9.58
C LEU A 229 2.71 22.11 -11.00
N PRO A 230 2.03 21.53 -12.00
CA PRO A 230 2.03 22.06 -13.35
C PRO A 230 1.31 23.42 -13.43
N THR A 231 1.74 24.25 -14.37
CA THR A 231 1.09 25.54 -14.68
C THR A 231 0.10 25.45 -15.85
N ARG A 232 0.00 24.28 -16.51
CA ARG A 232 -0.89 23.98 -17.64
C ARG A 232 -1.29 22.49 -17.65
N PRO A 233 -2.40 22.10 -18.30
CA PRO A 233 -2.86 20.70 -18.36
C PRO A 233 -1.91 19.75 -19.09
N ASP A 234 -1.18 20.26 -20.09
CA ASP A 234 -0.23 19.52 -20.93
C ASP A 234 1.20 20.06 -20.73
N PRO A 235 1.89 19.80 -19.60
CA PRO A 235 3.26 20.27 -19.40
C PRO A 235 4.15 19.75 -20.53
N ARG A 236 4.81 20.65 -21.28
CA ARG A 236 5.68 20.27 -22.41
C ARG A 236 7.16 20.29 -22.02
N SER A 237 7.48 20.99 -20.94
CA SER A 237 8.82 21.13 -20.41
C SER A 237 8.84 21.11 -18.88
N TYR A 238 10.03 20.95 -18.30
CA TYR A 238 10.20 21.09 -16.85
C TYR A 238 10.00 22.52 -16.33
N ARG A 239 9.93 23.52 -17.22
CA ARG A 239 9.63 24.91 -16.89
C ARG A 239 8.15 25.13 -16.60
N ASP A 240 7.28 24.26 -17.12
CA ASP A 240 5.81 24.33 -16.92
C ASP A 240 5.37 23.82 -15.53
N ARG A 241 6.26 23.92 -14.54
CA ARG A 241 6.04 23.43 -13.19
C ARG A 241 6.63 24.40 -12.19
N THR A 242 5.84 24.75 -11.18
CA THR A 242 6.22 25.68 -10.13
C THR A 242 6.01 25.08 -8.75
N TRP A 243 6.80 25.53 -7.77
CA TRP A 243 6.53 25.24 -6.37
C TRP A 243 5.32 26.04 -5.90
N VAL A 244 4.45 25.34 -5.17
CA VAL A 244 3.27 25.90 -4.51
C VAL A 244 3.33 25.50 -3.05
N ALA A 245 3.26 26.49 -2.16
CA ALA A 245 3.20 26.31 -0.72
C ALA A 245 1.74 26.33 -0.25
N CYS A 246 1.25 25.19 0.24
CA CYS A 246 -0.13 24.98 0.64
C CYS A 246 -0.21 24.85 2.17
N PRO A 247 -0.82 25.82 2.88
CA PRO A 247 -1.03 25.68 4.32
C PRO A 247 -2.07 24.59 4.60
N VAL A 248 -1.81 23.79 5.64
CA VAL A 248 -2.66 22.71 6.13
C VAL A 248 -2.94 22.92 7.61
N THR A 249 -4.21 22.92 7.99
CA THR A 249 -4.61 22.84 9.40
C THR A 249 -4.70 21.37 9.80
N LEU A 250 -3.90 20.97 10.78
CA LEU A 250 -3.90 19.64 11.36
C LEU A 250 -5.06 19.52 12.35
N LEU A 251 -5.72 18.36 12.34
CA LEU A 251 -6.76 18.08 13.33
C LEU A 251 -6.14 17.94 14.72
N PRO A 252 -6.87 18.29 15.81
CA PRO A 252 -6.40 18.10 17.18
C PRO A 252 -6.01 16.66 17.53
N THR A 253 -6.48 15.69 16.75
CA THR A 253 -6.12 14.26 16.89
C THR A 253 -4.70 13.93 16.41
N VAL A 254 -4.01 14.86 15.73
CA VAL A 254 -2.61 14.74 15.32
C VAL A 254 -1.73 15.34 16.42
N PRO A 255 -0.98 14.54 17.18
CA PRO A 255 -0.18 15.10 18.26
C PRO A 255 0.89 16.08 17.75
N PRO A 256 1.27 17.08 18.57
CA PRO A 256 2.34 18.03 18.24
C PRO A 256 3.66 17.33 17.88
N GLY A 257 4.06 16.32 18.65
CA GLY A 257 5.30 15.55 18.42
C GLY A 257 5.22 14.50 17.31
N ALA A 258 4.10 14.38 16.59
CA ALA A 258 3.96 13.38 15.54
C ALA A 258 4.81 13.72 14.31
N VAL A 259 5.51 12.72 13.79
CA VAL A 259 6.23 12.79 12.51
C VAL A 259 5.20 12.78 11.39
N LEU A 260 5.13 13.87 10.63
CA LEU A 260 4.25 13.99 9.46
C LEU A 260 4.90 13.31 8.25
N HIS A 261 4.11 12.54 7.50
CA HIS A 261 4.52 11.94 6.22
C HIS A 261 3.90 12.72 5.06
N LEU A 262 4.48 12.59 3.86
CA LEU A 262 3.90 13.20 2.67
C LEU A 262 2.49 12.63 2.41
N PRO A 263 1.47 13.47 2.21
CA PRO A 263 0.08 13.04 2.11
C PRO A 263 -0.24 12.41 0.76
N THR A 264 -1.35 11.68 0.69
CA THR A 264 -2.00 11.40 -0.60
C THR A 264 -2.99 12.52 -0.91
N LEU A 265 -2.86 13.16 -2.08
CA LEU A 265 -3.81 14.19 -2.51
C LEU A 265 -4.88 13.58 -3.41
N ARG A 266 -6.13 13.95 -3.17
CA ARG A 266 -7.29 13.48 -3.93
C ARG A 266 -8.27 14.62 -4.14
N ILE A 267 -8.93 14.62 -5.28
CA ILE A 267 -9.99 15.58 -5.57
C ILE A 267 -11.32 14.98 -5.09
N THR A 268 -12.13 15.78 -4.43
CA THR A 268 -13.50 15.40 -4.01
C THR A 268 -14.40 16.61 -4.20
N GLY A 269 -15.24 16.57 -5.23
CA GLY A 269 -15.95 17.75 -5.71
C GLY A 269 -14.96 18.82 -6.18
N SER A 270 -15.15 20.06 -5.75
CA SER A 270 -14.27 21.21 -6.06
C SER A 270 -13.06 21.35 -5.11
N THR A 271 -12.79 20.36 -4.26
CA THR A 271 -11.79 20.47 -3.19
C THR A 271 -10.68 19.43 -3.27
N VAL A 272 -9.48 19.82 -2.83
CA VAL A 272 -8.34 18.91 -2.66
C VAL A 272 -8.25 18.46 -1.22
N ARG A 273 -8.44 17.17 -0.99
CA ARG A 273 -8.21 16.53 0.32
C ARG A 273 -6.79 16.00 0.40
N ALA A 274 -6.17 16.18 1.55
CA ALA A 274 -4.88 15.63 1.89
C ALA A 274 -5.07 14.52 2.94
N ASP A 275 -4.94 13.27 2.52
CA ASP A 275 -4.93 12.12 3.43
C ASP A 275 -3.51 12.03 4.03
N LEU A 276 -3.34 12.64 5.21
CA LEU A 276 -2.06 12.85 5.88
C LEU A 276 -1.77 11.73 6.87
N ALA A 277 -0.83 10.85 6.52
CA ALA A 277 -0.29 9.89 7.47
C ALA A 277 0.66 10.58 8.45
N TYR A 278 0.60 10.17 9.72
CA TYR A 278 1.53 10.61 10.76
C TYR A 278 1.89 9.44 11.66
N THR A 279 3.11 9.46 12.20
CA THR A 279 3.59 8.48 13.17
C THR A 279 3.83 9.16 14.50
N HIS A 280 3.26 8.60 15.57
CA HIS A 280 3.41 9.10 16.93
C HIS A 280 3.79 7.97 17.90
N ALA A 281 4.34 8.35 19.05
CA ALA A 281 4.58 7.41 20.12
C ALA A 281 3.25 7.12 20.82
N VAL A 282 3.01 5.85 21.13
CA VAL A 282 1.94 5.46 22.04
C VAL A 282 2.50 4.50 23.08
N PRO A 283 1.88 4.41 24.27
CA PRO A 283 2.21 3.37 25.23
C PRO A 283 2.11 1.99 24.58
N GLY A 284 3.16 1.19 24.73
CA GLY A 284 3.14 -0.21 24.39
C GLY A 284 2.07 -0.92 25.22
N SER A 285 1.29 -1.76 24.55
CA SER A 285 0.30 -2.58 25.23
C SER A 285 1.00 -3.59 26.14
N ARG A 286 0.82 -3.46 27.45
CA ARG A 286 1.28 -4.45 28.44
C ARG A 286 0.10 -5.29 28.93
N ARG A 287 0.33 -6.57 29.23
CA ARG A 287 -0.66 -7.40 29.92
C ARG A 287 -0.68 -7.01 31.40
N THR A 288 -1.79 -6.44 31.85
CA THR A 288 -1.98 -5.98 33.25
C THR A 288 -2.80 -6.95 34.09
N GLY A 289 -2.93 -8.22 33.66
CA GLY A 289 -3.67 -9.25 34.39
C GLY A 289 -5.19 -9.04 34.45
N HIS A 290 -5.76 -8.11 33.67
CA HIS A 290 -7.19 -7.87 33.68
C HIS A 290 -7.97 -9.08 33.17
N ILE A 291 -8.90 -9.56 34.01
CA ILE A 291 -9.82 -10.66 33.69
C ILE A 291 -11.14 -10.15 33.09
N VAL A 292 -11.35 -8.84 32.98
CA VAL A 292 -12.51 -8.23 32.32
C VAL A 292 -12.05 -7.22 31.26
N ALA A 293 -12.65 -7.24 30.07
CA ALA A 293 -12.46 -6.17 29.09
C ALA A 293 -13.79 -5.69 28.51
N LEU A 294 -13.70 -4.54 27.84
CA LEU A 294 -14.73 -3.95 27.01
C LEU A 294 -14.29 -4.06 25.55
N GLY A 295 -15.09 -4.75 24.73
CA GLY A 295 -14.93 -4.69 23.28
C GLY A 295 -15.68 -3.46 22.78
N VAL A 296 -15.07 -2.75 21.84
CA VAL A 296 -15.74 -1.66 21.13
C VAL A 296 -15.49 -1.82 19.65
N ASP A 297 -16.54 -1.64 18.87
CA ASP A 297 -16.47 -1.65 17.43
C ASP A 297 -17.23 -0.49 16.81
N TRP A 298 -16.58 0.16 15.85
CA TRP A 298 -17.19 1.15 14.98
C TRP A 298 -17.33 0.57 13.57
N GLY A 299 -18.57 0.50 13.07
CA GLY A 299 -18.87 0.03 11.73
C GLY A 299 -19.66 1.08 10.94
N LEU A 300 -19.49 1.12 9.61
CA LEU A 300 -20.20 2.06 8.75
C LEU A 300 -21.73 1.99 8.88
N ASN A 301 -22.27 0.78 9.11
CA ASN A 301 -23.72 0.55 9.29
C ASN A 301 -24.14 0.50 10.77
N THR A 302 -23.18 0.44 11.69
CA THR A 302 -23.39 0.28 13.13
C THR A 302 -22.41 1.21 13.81
N LEU A 303 -22.82 2.46 13.98
CA LEU A 303 -21.99 3.56 14.49
C LEU A 303 -21.14 3.14 15.68
N LEU A 304 -21.72 2.38 16.61
CA LEU A 304 -21.01 1.86 17.77
C LEU A 304 -21.63 0.54 18.21
N SER A 305 -20.81 -0.48 18.47
CA SER A 305 -21.20 -1.69 19.19
C SER A 305 -20.22 -1.92 20.33
N ALA A 306 -20.71 -2.07 21.55
CA ALA A 306 -19.85 -2.19 22.73
C ALA A 306 -20.38 -3.20 23.75
N GLY A 307 -19.48 -3.79 24.52
CA GLY A 307 -19.83 -4.57 25.71
C GLY A 307 -18.76 -5.54 26.18
N ALA A 308 -19.00 -6.05 27.38
CA ALA A 308 -17.97 -6.58 28.24
C ALA A 308 -17.94 -8.10 28.25
N ALA A 309 -16.77 -8.65 28.55
CA ALA A 309 -16.55 -10.08 28.72
C ALA A 309 -15.52 -10.29 29.83
N ARG A 310 -15.60 -11.45 30.47
CA ARG A 310 -14.67 -11.94 31.47
C ARG A 310 -13.91 -13.13 30.92
N LEU A 311 -12.60 -13.16 31.13
CA LEU A 311 -11.73 -14.32 30.96
C LEU A 311 -11.64 -15.03 32.32
N HIS A 312 -11.87 -16.33 32.34
CA HIS A 312 -11.74 -17.17 33.52
C HIS A 312 -10.40 -17.91 33.52
N ASP A 313 -10.00 -18.45 34.67
CA ASP A 313 -8.70 -19.10 34.85
C ASP A 313 -8.53 -20.37 34.00
N ASP A 314 -9.65 -20.99 33.61
CA ASP A 314 -9.71 -22.12 32.68
C ASP A 314 -9.58 -21.71 31.19
N GLY A 315 -9.38 -20.42 30.91
CA GLY A 315 -9.28 -19.86 29.56
C GLY A 315 -10.62 -19.68 28.85
N SER A 316 -11.75 -19.91 29.53
CA SER A 316 -13.09 -19.67 29.00
C SER A 316 -13.47 -18.20 29.08
N ILE A 317 -14.33 -17.74 28.18
CA ILE A 317 -14.75 -16.33 28.10
C ILE A 317 -16.26 -16.21 28.17
N THR A 318 -16.75 -15.45 29.15
CA THR A 318 -18.19 -15.19 29.35
C THR A 318 -18.51 -13.73 29.12
N ALA A 319 -19.59 -13.42 28.39
CA ALA A 319 -20.07 -12.05 28.25
C ALA A 319 -20.69 -11.53 29.54
N LEU A 320 -20.30 -10.33 29.95
CA LEU A 320 -20.88 -9.61 31.08
C LEU A 320 -22.05 -8.77 30.56
N GLY A 321 -23.21 -9.42 30.43
CA GLY A 321 -24.47 -8.78 30.06
C GLY A 321 -24.74 -8.70 28.55
N THR A 322 -25.70 -7.84 28.20
CA THR A 322 -26.08 -7.60 26.80
C THR A 322 -25.31 -6.40 26.28
N GLY A 323 -24.57 -6.59 25.18
CA GLY A 323 -23.88 -5.47 24.53
C GLY A 323 -24.87 -4.45 23.99
N ALA A 324 -24.42 -3.20 23.87
CA ALA A 324 -25.18 -2.13 23.25
C ALA A 324 -24.78 -2.00 21.77
N GLN A 325 -25.76 -1.82 20.89
CA GLN A 325 -25.54 -1.47 19.50
C GLN A 325 -26.29 -0.20 19.17
N PHE A 326 -25.59 0.76 18.59
CA PHE A 326 -26.14 2.00 18.10
C PHE A 326 -26.05 2.04 16.58
N ARG A 327 -27.15 2.43 15.94
CA ARG A 327 -27.22 2.61 14.49
C ARG A 327 -27.38 4.08 14.16
N ALA A 328 -26.81 4.48 13.03
CA ALA A 328 -27.11 5.78 12.44
C ALA A 328 -28.60 5.78 12.08
N ALA A 329 -29.36 6.74 12.61
CA ALA A 329 -30.70 6.99 12.12
C ALA A 329 -30.61 7.68 10.73
N PRO A 330 -31.67 7.61 9.90
CA PRO A 330 -31.71 8.29 8.61
C PRO A 330 -31.58 9.82 8.69
N ARG A 331 -31.78 10.42 9.89
CA ARG A 331 -31.62 11.86 10.13
C ARG A 331 -30.25 12.15 10.76
N PRO A 332 -29.48 13.13 10.26
CA PRO A 332 -28.26 13.60 10.90
C PRO A 332 -28.54 14.00 12.36
N GLY A 333 -27.70 13.55 13.30
CA GLY A 333 -27.75 13.98 14.70
C GLY A 333 -28.63 13.16 15.65
N ARG A 334 -29.34 12.11 15.19
CA ARG A 334 -30.04 11.18 16.11
C ARG A 334 -29.43 9.78 16.10
N MET A 335 -29.07 9.31 17.29
CA MET A 335 -28.55 7.96 17.54
C MET A 335 -29.69 7.12 18.12
N ARG A 336 -30.03 5.99 17.49
CA ARG A 336 -31.01 5.06 18.04
C ARG A 336 -30.31 3.84 18.60
N LEU A 337 -30.60 3.50 19.85
CA LEU A 337 -30.25 2.18 20.40
C LEU A 337 -31.00 1.14 19.56
N ALA A 338 -30.26 0.35 18.80
CA ALA A 338 -30.82 -0.65 17.89
C ALA A 338 -31.22 -1.96 18.61
N GLY A 339 -31.09 -1.98 19.94
CA GLY A 339 -31.45 -3.08 20.82
C GLY A 339 -30.27 -3.61 21.64
N ARG A 340 -30.61 -4.27 22.76
CA ARG A 340 -29.69 -5.10 23.54
C ARG A 340 -29.56 -6.45 22.84
N ARG A 341 -28.40 -6.79 22.29
CA ARG A 341 -28.12 -8.11 21.69
C ARG A 341 -26.84 -8.68 22.29
N ARG A 342 -26.67 -10.01 22.30
CA ARG A 342 -25.38 -10.68 22.56
C ARG A 342 -24.61 -10.74 21.23
N PRO A 343 -23.77 -9.75 20.88
CA PRO A 343 -23.15 -9.73 19.58
C PRO A 343 -21.95 -10.67 19.67
N ARG A 344 -22.01 -11.87 19.08
CA ARG A 344 -20.85 -12.79 19.01
C ARG A 344 -19.58 -12.10 18.48
N ARG A 345 -19.76 -11.09 17.63
CA ARG A 345 -18.68 -10.22 17.13
C ARG A 345 -18.00 -9.40 18.23
N LEU A 346 -18.79 -8.87 19.16
CA LEU A 346 -18.31 -8.08 20.27
C LEU A 346 -17.56 -8.96 21.27
N GLN A 347 -18.11 -10.12 21.63
CA GLN A 347 -17.43 -11.12 22.46
C GLN A 347 -16.05 -11.47 21.90
N ARG A 348 -15.89 -11.58 20.58
CA ARG A 348 -14.58 -11.79 19.93
C ARG A 348 -13.63 -10.60 20.07
N ILE A 349 -14.13 -9.37 19.96
CA ILE A 349 -13.30 -8.15 20.11
C ILE A 349 -12.84 -8.02 21.56
N THR A 350 -13.76 -8.22 22.50
CA THR A 350 -13.47 -8.18 23.94
C THR A 350 -12.48 -9.29 24.34
N ALA A 351 -12.69 -10.50 23.83
CA ALA A 351 -11.81 -11.63 24.05
C ALA A 351 -10.38 -11.40 23.54
N ARG A 352 -10.23 -10.73 22.38
CA ARG A 352 -8.92 -10.34 21.85
C ARG A 352 -8.21 -9.34 22.75
N GLY A 353 -8.95 -8.37 23.30
CA GLY A 353 -8.42 -7.38 24.24
C GLY A 353 -7.98 -7.99 25.57
N LEU A 354 -8.75 -8.93 26.12
CA LEU A 354 -8.43 -9.67 27.36
C LEU A 354 -7.16 -10.49 27.27
N ALA A 355 -6.99 -11.17 26.14
CA ALA A 355 -5.95 -12.17 25.99
C ALA A 355 -4.65 -11.60 25.39
N HIS A 356 -4.62 -10.33 24.94
CA HIS A 356 -3.60 -9.82 24.01
C HIS A 356 -3.40 -10.73 22.79
N GLN A 357 -4.42 -11.50 22.44
CA GLN A 357 -4.37 -12.49 21.37
C GLN A 357 -5.20 -11.99 20.19
N ALA A 358 -4.70 -12.24 18.99
CA ALA A 358 -5.45 -11.92 17.78
C ALA A 358 -6.75 -12.76 17.64
N ARG A 359 -6.95 -13.84 18.43
CA ARG A 359 -7.99 -14.86 18.18
C ARG A 359 -8.51 -15.55 19.44
N THR A 360 -9.78 -15.96 19.37
CA THR A 360 -10.46 -16.89 20.28
C THR A 360 -11.30 -17.89 19.49
N VAL A 361 -11.51 -19.09 20.04
CA VAL A 361 -12.24 -20.19 19.41
C VAL A 361 -13.56 -20.39 20.13
N THR A 362 -14.63 -20.73 19.41
CA THR A 362 -15.88 -21.18 20.04
C THR A 362 -15.86 -22.70 20.07
N ASP A 363 -15.92 -23.28 21.26
CA ASP A 363 -16.10 -24.71 21.43
C ASP A 363 -17.47 -25.13 20.86
N ARG A 364 -17.45 -26.15 19.99
CA ARG A 364 -18.65 -26.58 19.25
C ARG A 364 -19.57 -27.44 20.09
N ALA A 365 -19.07 -28.12 21.12
CA ALA A 365 -19.88 -28.98 21.99
C ALA A 365 -20.65 -28.16 23.02
N THR A 366 -20.02 -27.13 23.59
CA THR A 366 -20.60 -26.33 24.68
C THR A 366 -21.12 -24.97 24.22
N GLY A 367 -20.75 -24.53 23.01
CA GLY A 367 -21.05 -23.19 22.50
C GLY A 367 -20.29 -22.07 23.22
N GLN A 368 -19.38 -22.40 24.15
CA GLN A 368 -18.58 -21.46 24.93
C GLN A 368 -17.37 -20.96 24.13
N MET A 369 -16.92 -19.74 24.39
CA MET A 369 -15.66 -19.26 23.82
C MET A 369 -14.50 -19.69 24.71
N MET A 370 -13.46 -20.27 24.11
CA MET A 370 -12.26 -20.76 24.78
C MET A 370 -10.99 -20.33 24.05
N ILE A 371 -9.88 -20.29 24.80
CA ILE A 371 -8.52 -20.10 24.30
C ILE A 371 -7.82 -21.46 24.34
N ARG A 372 -7.53 -22.06 23.18
CA ARG A 372 -6.86 -23.38 23.10
C ARG A 372 -5.33 -23.28 23.04
N THR A 373 -4.76 -22.11 22.74
CA THR A 373 -3.31 -21.91 22.67
C THR A 373 -2.96 -20.46 22.93
N VAL A 374 -2.15 -20.19 23.95
CA VAL A 374 -1.59 -18.87 24.23
C VAL A 374 -0.42 -18.64 23.28
N VAL A 375 -0.44 -17.54 22.53
CA VAL A 375 0.68 -17.14 21.66
C VAL A 375 1.46 -16.06 22.40
N ASP A 376 2.47 -16.46 23.17
CA ASP A 376 3.37 -15.53 23.88
C ASP A 376 4.25 -14.71 22.91
N THR A 377 4.34 -15.13 21.65
CA THR A 377 5.20 -14.54 20.61
C THR A 377 4.59 -13.36 19.85
N LEU A 378 3.35 -12.94 20.15
CA LEU A 378 2.73 -11.77 19.49
C LEU A 378 3.40 -10.45 19.89
N GLU A 379 4.07 -10.39 21.03
CA GLU A 379 4.86 -9.23 21.45
C GLU A 379 6.16 -9.08 20.63
N THR A 380 6.75 -10.19 20.17
CA THR A 380 8.05 -10.19 19.49
C THR A 380 7.97 -9.79 18.01
N GLN A 381 6.81 -9.99 17.35
CA GLN A 381 6.65 -9.70 15.91
C GLN A 381 6.05 -8.32 15.60
N ALA A 382 5.56 -7.59 16.60
CA ALA A 382 5.18 -6.17 16.46
C ALA A 382 6.39 -5.22 16.61
N VAL A 383 7.54 -5.74 17.04
CA VAL A 383 8.82 -5.03 16.99
C VAL A 383 9.24 -4.98 15.53
N ILE A 384 9.29 -3.78 14.95
CA ILE A 384 10.13 -3.54 13.77
C ILE A 384 11.55 -3.80 14.27
N THR A 385 12.06 -5.02 14.11
CA THR A 385 13.48 -5.26 14.30
C THR A 385 14.17 -4.34 13.31
N PRO A 386 14.98 -3.35 13.75
CA PRO A 386 15.78 -2.59 12.82
C PRO A 386 16.62 -3.62 12.07
N THR A 387 16.43 -3.67 10.75
CA THR A 387 17.23 -4.54 9.87
C THR A 387 18.68 -4.41 10.32
N ALA A 388 19.27 -5.53 10.74
CA ALA A 388 20.69 -5.59 11.04
C ALA A 388 21.42 -4.89 9.90
N GLN A 389 22.24 -3.91 10.27
CA GLN A 389 23.08 -3.21 9.33
C GLN A 389 23.79 -4.26 8.47
N THR A 390 23.55 -4.27 7.17
CA THR A 390 24.59 -4.73 6.26
C THR A 390 25.77 -3.82 6.56
N SER A 391 26.77 -4.38 7.23
CA SER A 391 28.00 -3.72 7.60
C SER A 391 28.51 -2.96 6.38
N ARG A 392 28.45 -1.63 6.46
CA ARG A 392 29.22 -0.75 5.60
C ARG A 392 30.63 -0.69 6.17
N ALA A 393 31.27 -1.84 6.26
CA ALA A 393 32.69 -1.99 6.54
C ALA A 393 33.36 -2.24 5.20
N ASP A 394 33.56 -1.18 4.43
CA ASP A 394 34.87 -0.87 3.84
C ASP A 394 34.77 0.48 3.11
N ARG A 395 35.86 1.24 3.13
CA ARG A 395 36.03 2.67 2.77
C ARG A 395 35.87 3.66 3.92
N SER A 396 36.63 3.43 4.99
CA SER A 396 37.20 4.54 5.76
C SER A 396 38.28 5.22 4.91
N LYS A 397 38.06 6.49 4.53
CA LYS A 397 39.14 7.37 4.10
C LYS A 397 38.91 8.79 4.56
N THR A 398 38.90 8.96 5.88
CA THR A 398 39.15 10.23 6.57
C THR A 398 39.72 9.91 7.94
N GLY A 399 41.05 9.78 8.00
CA GLY A 399 41.79 9.97 9.25
C GLY A 399 41.96 11.48 9.53
N PRO A 400 42.24 11.87 10.77
CA PRO A 400 42.37 13.27 11.16
C PRO A 400 43.64 13.89 10.57
N THR A 401 43.49 14.98 9.83
CA THR A 401 44.59 15.70 9.18
C THR A 401 45.42 16.44 10.24
N ARG A 402 46.68 16.02 10.41
CA ARG A 402 47.70 16.63 11.27
C ARG A 402 48.12 18.01 10.73
N ARG A 403 48.11 19.04 11.58
CA ARG A 403 48.64 20.38 11.27
C ARG A 403 50.15 20.32 11.00
N LYS A 404 50.63 20.96 9.93
CA LYS A 404 52.04 21.26 9.68
C LYS A 404 52.26 22.77 9.46
N PRO A 405 53.41 23.33 9.86
CA PRO A 405 53.65 24.76 10.00
C PRO A 405 54.04 25.45 8.69
N THR A 406 53.99 26.79 8.73
CA THR A 406 54.20 27.76 7.65
C THR A 406 55.66 27.99 7.21
N ARG A 407 55.77 28.41 5.93
CA ARG A 407 56.84 29.13 5.16
C ARG A 407 57.87 28.28 4.36
N PRO A 408 58.50 28.84 3.30
CA PRO A 408 58.20 30.04 2.48
C PRO A 408 58.14 29.78 0.94
N ALA A 409 57.61 30.74 0.18
CA ALA A 409 57.39 30.66 -1.28
C ALA A 409 58.65 30.84 -2.14
N PRO A 410 58.66 30.29 -3.39
CA PRO A 410 59.38 30.93 -4.49
C PRO A 410 58.55 31.08 -5.80
N ARG A 411 58.50 32.35 -6.23
CA ARG A 411 58.53 32.94 -7.59
C ARG A 411 57.81 32.29 -8.79
N ARG A 412 56.84 33.08 -9.28
CA ARG A 412 56.30 33.24 -10.66
C ARG A 412 57.22 32.84 -11.83
N ARG A 413 56.62 32.22 -12.85
CA ARG A 413 56.76 32.63 -14.27
C ARG A 413 55.40 32.60 -14.99
N ARG A 414 55.16 33.67 -15.76
CA ARG A 414 54.03 33.92 -16.69
C ARG A 414 54.40 33.40 -18.09
N ALA A 415 53.44 32.83 -18.84
CA ALA A 415 53.23 33.01 -20.30
C ALA A 415 52.09 32.10 -20.82
N PRO A 416 51.42 32.43 -21.95
CA PRO A 416 49.97 32.25 -22.13
C PRO A 416 49.55 31.21 -23.20
N SER A 417 48.24 30.91 -23.19
CA SER A 417 47.51 30.02 -24.12
C SER A 417 47.47 30.51 -25.57
N PRO A 418 47.42 29.61 -26.58
CA PRO A 418 47.12 29.98 -27.95
C PRO A 418 45.65 29.80 -28.34
N THR A 419 45.22 30.72 -29.20
CA THR A 419 43.93 30.90 -29.87
C THR A 419 43.74 29.86 -31.00
N GLY A 420 42.50 29.41 -31.24
CA GLY A 420 42.16 28.49 -32.34
C GLY A 420 41.95 29.19 -33.70
N PRO A 421 41.60 28.43 -34.76
CA PRO A 421 41.03 29.01 -35.98
C PRO A 421 39.60 28.54 -36.29
N THR A 422 38.85 29.48 -36.87
CA THR A 422 37.52 29.39 -37.48
C THR A 422 37.57 28.97 -38.97
N SER A 423 36.39 28.70 -39.55
CA SER A 423 36.02 28.47 -40.98
C SER A 423 35.83 26.99 -41.38
N LEU A 424 34.94 26.57 -42.29
CA LEU A 424 33.82 27.16 -43.04
C LEU A 424 32.97 26.00 -43.60
N ALA A 425 31.80 26.34 -44.14
CA ALA A 425 30.74 25.45 -44.61
C ALA A 425 31.09 24.54 -45.81
N GLY A 426 30.37 23.41 -45.90
CA GLY A 426 29.83 22.90 -47.17
C GLY A 426 30.34 21.55 -47.69
N LYS A 427 29.36 20.76 -48.16
CA LYS A 427 29.39 19.64 -49.11
C LYS A 427 29.47 18.20 -48.56
N ARG A 428 28.40 17.46 -48.88
CA ARG A 428 28.29 16.00 -49.01
C ARG A 428 28.62 15.61 -50.46
N PRO A 429 29.23 14.43 -50.69
CA PRO A 429 28.58 13.36 -51.46
C PRO A 429 28.75 11.99 -50.75
N GLU A 430 27.72 11.16 -50.64
CA GLU A 430 27.38 10.01 -51.51
C GLU A 430 28.49 8.96 -51.67
N GLY A 431 28.15 7.69 -51.38
CA GLY A 431 28.76 6.53 -52.03
C GLY A 431 29.31 5.41 -51.14
N HIS A 432 28.64 4.27 -51.22
CA HIS A 432 29.18 2.90 -51.15
C HIS A 432 29.31 2.14 -49.81
N ALA A 433 28.44 1.12 -49.70
CA ALA A 433 28.71 -0.13 -49.01
C ALA A 433 29.71 -1.00 -49.80
N PRO A 434 30.37 -1.95 -49.12
CA PRO A 434 30.27 -3.32 -49.59
C PRO A 434 30.03 -4.37 -48.49
N THR A 435 29.43 -5.45 -48.96
CA THR A 435 29.02 -6.70 -48.33
C THR A 435 30.22 -7.64 -48.09
N ASP A 436 29.96 -8.64 -47.23
CA ASP A 436 30.51 -10.02 -47.22
C ASP A 436 31.56 -10.49 -46.18
N ARG A 437 31.02 -11.26 -45.22
CA ARG A 437 31.25 -12.71 -44.92
C ARG A 437 32.61 -13.23 -44.39
N ARG A 438 32.57 -13.88 -43.21
CA ARG A 438 32.68 -15.36 -42.93
C ARG A 438 33.04 -15.62 -41.44
N THR A 439 32.17 -16.27 -40.65
CA THR A 439 32.14 -17.71 -40.26
C THR A 439 33.28 -18.13 -39.29
N LEU A 440 33.01 -18.52 -38.04
CA LEU A 440 32.85 -19.91 -37.51
C LEU A 440 32.80 -19.87 -35.94
N PRO A 441 32.53 -20.95 -35.17
CA PRO A 441 31.67 -22.12 -35.41
C PRO A 441 30.71 -22.44 -34.24
N ARG A 442 29.81 -23.40 -34.48
CA ARG A 442 28.86 -24.03 -33.55
C ARG A 442 29.34 -25.45 -33.22
N ALA A 443 28.94 -25.92 -32.02
CA ALA A 443 28.62 -27.29 -31.60
C ALA A 443 29.63 -28.05 -30.71
N ALA A 444 29.15 -28.40 -29.51
CA ALA A 444 29.25 -29.76 -28.97
C ALA A 444 28.05 -30.02 -28.03
N HIS A 445 27.15 -30.92 -28.47
CA HIS A 445 26.19 -31.64 -27.63
C HIS A 445 26.79 -33.00 -27.29
N ARG A 446 26.59 -33.49 -26.05
CA ARG A 446 26.48 -34.93 -25.75
C ARG A 446 25.46 -35.18 -24.63
N ASN A 447 24.48 -36.01 -24.96
CA ASN A 447 23.55 -36.82 -24.16
C ASN A 447 24.34 -37.81 -23.24
N GLN A 448 23.84 -38.55 -22.23
CA GLN A 448 22.54 -38.96 -21.68
C GLN A 448 22.83 -39.77 -20.38
N GLY A 449 21.86 -40.00 -19.50
CA GLY A 449 21.95 -41.04 -18.47
C GLY A 449 20.82 -41.02 -17.43
N VAL A 450 19.86 -41.94 -17.58
CA VAL A 450 18.73 -42.24 -16.68
C VAL A 450 19.11 -43.44 -15.79
N THR A 451 18.45 -43.57 -14.62
CA THR A 451 18.42 -44.69 -13.63
C THR A 451 19.52 -44.79 -12.57
N THR A 452 19.21 -44.28 -11.36
CA THR A 452 19.46 -44.97 -10.07
C THR A 452 18.43 -44.48 -9.04
N ILE A 453 17.77 -45.43 -8.38
CA ILE A 453 16.70 -45.25 -7.38
C ILE A 453 17.25 -45.66 -6.00
N SER A 454 16.71 -45.04 -4.92
CA SER A 454 16.84 -45.34 -3.46
C SER A 454 18.07 -44.72 -2.75
N THR A 455 18.01 -44.08 -1.57
CA THR A 455 17.06 -44.09 -0.42
C THR A 455 17.32 -42.82 0.47
N PRO A 456 16.53 -42.51 1.53
CA PRO A 456 16.13 -41.14 1.86
C PRO A 456 16.95 -40.51 3.00
N THR A 457 17.36 -39.25 2.84
CA THR A 457 17.85 -38.46 3.98
C THR A 457 16.69 -37.85 4.74
N THR A 458 16.55 -38.30 5.98
CA THR A 458 15.67 -37.83 7.05
C THR A 458 15.99 -36.38 7.42
N SER A 459 15.54 -35.44 6.60
CA SER A 459 15.53 -34.02 6.94
C SER A 459 14.12 -33.50 6.70
N ARG A 460 13.35 -33.39 7.79
CA ARG A 460 12.02 -32.77 7.78
C ARG A 460 12.20 -31.31 7.34
N HIS A 461 12.07 -31.04 6.05
CA HIS A 461 11.81 -29.71 5.54
C HIS A 461 10.51 -29.19 6.16
N ARG A 462 10.65 -28.39 7.23
CA ARG A 462 9.58 -27.53 7.70
C ARG A 462 9.45 -26.40 6.67
N PRO A 463 8.33 -26.29 5.93
CA PRO A 463 8.04 -25.07 5.20
C PRO A 463 7.91 -23.94 6.23
N ARG A 464 8.91 -23.06 6.29
CA ARG A 464 8.80 -21.78 6.99
C ARG A 464 7.71 -21.02 6.24
N GLY A 465 6.57 -20.85 6.90
CA GLY A 465 5.41 -20.16 6.36
C GLY A 465 5.82 -18.83 5.73
N ALA A 466 5.31 -18.61 4.52
CA ALA A 466 5.41 -17.35 3.82
C ALA A 466 5.05 -16.21 4.77
N ALA A 467 6.05 -15.40 5.13
CA ALA A 467 5.84 -14.17 5.85
C ALA A 467 5.01 -13.25 4.95
N LEU A 468 3.73 -13.10 5.28
CA LEU A 468 2.86 -12.07 4.72
C LEU A 468 3.63 -10.74 4.78
N GLY A 469 3.85 -10.16 3.59
CA GLY A 469 4.92 -9.22 3.34
C GLY A 469 5.06 -8.08 4.35
N ALA A 470 6.29 -7.90 4.82
CA ALA A 470 6.78 -6.64 5.37
C ALA A 470 6.65 -5.54 4.28
N GLY A 471 5.49 -4.91 4.22
CA GLY A 471 5.11 -3.94 3.19
C GLY A 471 3.60 -3.65 3.13
N PHE A 472 2.75 -4.51 3.70
CA PHE A 472 1.29 -4.39 3.59
C PHE A 472 0.63 -3.33 4.49
N HIS A 473 1.37 -2.65 5.36
CA HIS A 473 0.78 -1.75 6.37
C HIS A 473 1.26 -0.30 6.35
N LEU A 474 2.13 0.13 5.43
CA LEU A 474 2.64 1.50 5.51
C LEU A 474 1.72 2.56 4.89
N HIS A 475 0.86 2.26 3.91
CA HIS A 475 0.02 3.31 3.29
C HIS A 475 -1.29 2.80 2.61
N ALA A 476 -1.88 1.69 3.05
CA ALA A 476 -3.12 1.18 2.46
C ALA A 476 -4.37 1.85 3.04
N HIS A 477 -4.57 3.15 2.76
CA HIS A 477 -5.89 3.76 2.78
C HIS A 477 -6.39 3.90 1.34
N ALA A 478 -6.54 2.77 0.64
CA ALA A 478 -7.41 2.74 -0.54
C ALA A 478 -8.85 2.65 -0.03
N PRO A 479 -9.76 3.58 -0.39
CA PRO A 479 -11.18 3.36 -0.16
C PRO A 479 -11.61 2.11 -0.96
N PRO A 480 -12.60 1.34 -0.48
CA PRO A 480 -13.19 0.29 -1.30
C PRO A 480 -13.74 0.91 -2.60
N PRO A 481 -13.69 0.19 -3.74
CA PRO A 481 -14.26 0.66 -4.99
C PRO A 481 -15.71 1.09 -4.76
N GLN A 482 -16.10 2.24 -5.30
CA GLN A 482 -17.50 2.67 -5.32
C GLN A 482 -18.25 1.76 -6.29
N TRP A 483 -19.30 1.11 -5.78
CA TRP A 483 -20.19 0.28 -6.56
C TRP A 483 -21.24 1.19 -7.17
N ALA A 484 -21.58 0.97 -8.45
CA ALA A 484 -22.69 1.66 -9.08
C ALA A 484 -23.93 1.49 -8.20
N GLN A 485 -24.59 2.61 -7.88
CA GLN A 485 -25.96 2.52 -7.41
C GLN A 485 -26.79 1.90 -8.54
N PRO A 486 -27.62 0.88 -8.26
CA PRO A 486 -28.59 0.45 -9.26
C PRO A 486 -29.44 1.68 -9.62
N MET A 487 -29.60 1.91 -10.93
CA MET A 487 -30.64 2.82 -11.43
C MET A 487 -31.97 2.43 -10.77
N PRO A 488 -32.77 3.38 -10.27
CA PRO A 488 -34.11 3.05 -9.82
C PRO A 488 -34.89 2.49 -11.01
N ASP A 489 -35.51 1.31 -10.82
CA ASP A 489 -36.40 0.70 -11.79
C ASP A 489 -37.51 1.69 -12.14
N ALA A 490 -37.61 2.06 -13.41
CA ALA A 490 -38.63 2.94 -13.95
C ALA A 490 -40.02 2.27 -14.07
N LEU A 491 -40.34 1.29 -13.23
CA LEU A 491 -41.60 0.53 -13.27
C LEU A 491 -42.24 0.28 -11.89
N SER A 492 -41.99 1.15 -10.91
CA SER A 492 -42.80 1.20 -9.68
C SER A 492 -43.49 2.55 -9.57
N GLY A 493 -44.50 2.69 -10.41
CA GLY A 493 -45.38 3.85 -10.47
C GLY A 493 -46.67 3.53 -11.19
N MET A 494 -47.28 2.37 -10.91
CA MET A 494 -48.71 2.08 -11.04
C MET A 494 -49.02 0.82 -10.23
N GLY A 495 -49.81 0.99 -9.17
CA GLY A 495 -50.16 -0.02 -8.17
C GLY A 495 -50.53 0.64 -6.86
#